data_AF-A0A0S3UJP0-F1
#
_entry.id   AF-A0A0S3UJP0-F1
#
_cell.length_a   1.000
_cell.length_b   1.000
_cell.length_c   1.000
_cell.angle_alpha   90.00
_cell.angle_beta   90.00
_cell.angle_gamma   90.00
#
_symmetry.space_group_name_H-M   'P 1'
#
loop_
_entity.id
_entity.type
_entity.pdbx_description
1 polymer ?
#
loop_
_entity_poly.entity_id
_entity_poly.type
_entity_poly.pdbx_seq_one_letter_code
_entity_poly.pdbx_strand_id
1 'polypeptide(L)'
;MGIVWHNLFLGEQVYVLGIPKPLAPPPDTRCRGLSCWSPSNQIKETGMIKTEYKKGGRPTKGAAEKKKYRITVKLNTQDYYTLKGKAKNAGISMSEFVRKVLEEGNVIERLTVEQAGFIRKLCGMASNLNQLAHRANAEGFHVIAPFHKTIIGKIDEILNLIRK
;
A
#
# COMPACT_ATOMS: atom_id res chain seq x y z
N MET A 1 17.83 34.50 47.70
CA MET A 1 16.56 34.54 46.94
C MET A 1 16.53 33.31 46.02
N GLY A 2 15.56 32.38 46.15
CA GLY A 2 15.29 31.22 45.25
C GLY A 2 16.44 30.23 44.97
N ILE A 3 16.41 28.89 45.13
CA ILE A 3 15.35 27.86 45.06
C ILE A 3 14.52 28.00 43.76
N VAL A 4 14.34 27.01 42.86
CA VAL A 4 14.06 25.56 43.03
C VAL A 4 14.54 24.70 41.82
N TRP A 5 15.14 23.54 42.11
CA TRP A 5 15.07 22.17 41.51
C TRP A 5 14.73 21.94 39.99
N HIS A 6 15.06 20.83 39.31
CA HIS A 6 15.27 19.43 39.73
C HIS A 6 16.39 18.70 38.96
N ASN A 7 17.12 17.84 39.68
CA ASN A 7 17.87 16.70 39.14
C ASN A 7 16.93 15.46 38.98
N LEU A 8 17.55 14.32 38.61
CA LEU A 8 17.04 12.93 38.69
C LEU A 8 16.28 12.47 37.42
N PHE A 9 16.43 11.25 36.88
CA PHE A 9 17.23 10.10 37.35
C PHE A 9 17.62 9.17 36.19
N LEU A 10 18.77 8.50 36.30
CA LEU A 10 19.09 7.27 35.55
C LEU A 10 18.28 6.10 36.13
N GLY A 11 17.92 5.12 35.30
CA GLY A 11 17.04 4.03 35.74
C GLY A 11 16.90 2.91 34.73
N GLU A 12 18.01 2.24 34.41
CA GLU A 12 17.98 0.92 33.77
C GLU A 12 17.37 -0.08 34.77
N GLN A 13 16.32 -0.82 34.38
CA GLN A 13 15.73 -1.88 35.20
C GLN A 13 15.44 -3.12 34.37
N VAL A 14 15.87 -4.25 34.91
CA VAL A 14 15.96 -5.55 34.25
C VAL A 14 14.65 -6.31 34.38
N TYR A 15 14.23 -7.00 33.30
CA TYR A 15 13.05 -7.86 33.31
C TYR A 15 13.29 -9.17 34.08
N VAL A 16 12.75 -9.28 35.31
CA VAL A 16 12.31 -10.57 35.88
C VAL A 16 11.10 -10.34 36.80
N LEU A 17 9.92 -10.82 36.42
CA LEU A 17 8.82 -11.19 37.34
C LEU A 17 7.76 -12.00 36.58
N GLY A 18 7.34 -13.12 37.17
CA GLY A 18 6.53 -14.13 36.48
C GLY A 18 5.07 -13.72 36.24
N ILE A 19 4.45 -14.38 35.26
CA ILE A 19 3.02 -14.24 34.95
C ILE A 19 2.20 -14.73 36.16
N PRO A 20 1.38 -13.90 36.82
CA PRO A 20 0.47 -14.37 37.85
C PRO A 20 -0.65 -15.21 37.22
N LYS A 21 -0.97 -16.37 37.82
CA LYS A 21 -2.14 -17.16 37.42
C LYS A 21 -3.42 -16.35 37.69
N PRO A 22 -4.43 -16.40 36.81
CA PRO A 22 -5.73 -15.80 37.09
C PRO A 22 -6.38 -16.43 38.33
N LEU A 23 -6.91 -15.59 39.22
CA LEU A 23 -7.77 -16.04 40.32
C LEU A 23 -9.08 -16.61 39.76
N ALA A 24 -9.55 -17.70 40.35
CA ALA A 24 -10.76 -18.38 39.89
C ALA A 24 -12.02 -17.52 40.12
N PRO A 25 -13.00 -17.54 39.20
CA PRO A 25 -14.31 -16.94 39.44
C PRO A 25 -15.08 -17.75 40.51
N PRO A 26 -15.99 -17.12 41.26
CA PRO A 26 -16.81 -17.79 42.27
C PRO A 26 -17.79 -18.81 41.65
N PRO A 27 -18.25 -19.82 42.42
CA PRO A 27 -19.13 -20.86 41.91
C PRO A 27 -20.56 -20.34 41.68
N ASP A 28 -20.91 -20.13 40.40
CA ASP A 28 -22.26 -19.78 39.99
C ASP A 28 -23.24 -20.92 40.28
N THR A 29 -24.15 -20.72 41.22
CA THR A 29 -25.18 -21.70 41.60
C THR A 29 -26.52 -21.35 40.96
N ARG A 30 -26.78 -21.92 39.77
CA ARG A 30 -28.10 -22.45 39.36
C ARG A 30 -28.06 -23.18 38.01
N CYS A 31 -28.32 -24.48 38.05
CA CYS A 31 -28.50 -25.31 36.87
C CYS A 31 -29.95 -25.27 36.34
N ARG A 32 -30.11 -25.09 35.02
CA ARG A 32 -31.04 -25.79 34.10
C ARG A 32 -31.19 -24.98 32.79
N GLY A 33 -30.96 -25.54 31.59
CA GLY A 33 -30.49 -26.90 31.31
C GLY A 33 -30.09 -27.14 29.84
N LEU A 34 -29.60 -28.37 29.63
CA LEU A 34 -29.61 -29.22 28.42
C LEU A 34 -30.58 -28.75 27.31
N SER A 35 -30.30 -28.83 26.01
CA SER A 35 -29.18 -29.37 25.21
C SER A 35 -29.15 -28.61 23.84
N CYS A 36 -28.36 -28.91 22.80
CA CYS A 36 -27.47 -30.04 22.48
C CYS A 36 -26.32 -29.58 21.53
N TRP A 37 -25.69 -30.50 20.80
CA TRP A 37 -24.66 -30.24 19.77
C TRP A 37 -25.06 -30.78 18.39
N SER A 38 -24.77 -30.00 17.34
CA SER A 38 -24.48 -30.45 15.96
C SER A 38 -25.62 -31.09 15.11
N PRO A 39 -25.48 -31.28 13.78
CA PRO A 39 -24.33 -30.98 12.90
C PRO A 39 -24.65 -30.11 11.65
N SER A 40 -23.62 -29.89 10.85
CA SER A 40 -23.65 -29.38 9.47
C SER A 40 -24.64 -30.11 8.56
N ASN A 41 -25.32 -29.41 7.62
CA ASN A 41 -25.22 -29.77 6.20
C ASN A 41 -25.84 -28.79 5.17
N GLN A 42 -25.31 -28.87 3.93
CA GLN A 42 -25.91 -28.51 2.63
C GLN A 42 -25.87 -27.04 2.17
N ILE A 43 -24.99 -26.80 1.18
CA ILE A 43 -25.19 -25.76 0.15
C ILE A 43 -26.51 -26.08 -0.56
N LYS A 44 -27.39 -25.08 -0.69
CA LYS A 44 -28.62 -25.19 -1.48
C LYS A 44 -28.58 -24.15 -2.59
N GLU A 45 -28.09 -24.56 -3.76
CA GLU A 45 -28.28 -23.78 -4.98
C GLU A 45 -29.72 -23.97 -5.48
N THR A 46 -30.53 -22.92 -5.43
CA THR A 46 -31.58 -22.67 -6.41
C THR A 46 -32.06 -21.22 -6.28
N GLY A 47 -32.16 -20.52 -7.41
CA GLY A 47 -32.44 -19.08 -7.42
C GLY A 47 -33.90 -18.77 -7.10
N MET A 48 -34.13 -17.77 -6.24
CA MET A 48 -35.35 -16.97 -6.26
C MET A 48 -34.99 -15.51 -5.98
N ILE A 49 -35.25 -14.62 -6.95
CA ILE A 49 -35.23 -13.18 -6.71
C ILE A 49 -36.47 -12.86 -5.87
N LYS A 50 -36.29 -12.72 -4.55
CA LYS A 50 -37.31 -12.18 -3.65
C LYS A 50 -36.84 -10.87 -3.04
N THR A 51 -37.19 -9.77 -3.68
CA THR A 51 -37.12 -8.42 -3.10
C THR A 51 -38.26 -8.20 -2.10
N GLU A 52 -38.29 -9.01 -1.04
CA GLU A 52 -39.13 -8.74 0.13
C GLU A 52 -38.48 -7.67 1.01
N TYR A 53 -38.78 -6.40 0.69
CA TYR A 53 -38.45 -5.27 1.57
C TYR A 53 -39.21 -5.43 2.89
N LYS A 54 -38.54 -5.97 3.93
CA LYS A 54 -39.07 -6.01 5.29
C LYS A 54 -39.39 -4.58 5.74
N LYS A 55 -40.68 -4.28 5.98
CA LYS A 55 -41.14 -2.95 6.40
C LYS A 55 -40.69 -2.67 7.84
N GLY A 56 -39.54 -2.01 7.98
CA GLY A 56 -39.01 -1.53 9.26
C GLY A 56 -37.53 -1.87 9.46
N GLY A 57 -36.68 -0.85 9.50
CA GLY A 57 -35.24 -0.98 9.76
C GLY A 57 -34.39 -0.04 8.91
N ARG A 58 -33.10 0.11 9.28
CA ARG A 58 -32.11 0.79 8.42
C ARG A 58 -31.93 -0.03 7.13
N PRO A 59 -32.00 0.58 5.93
CA PRO A 59 -31.80 -0.14 4.68
C PRO A 59 -30.50 -0.97 4.65
N THR A 60 -30.61 -2.23 4.26
CA THR A 60 -29.46 -3.12 4.08
C THR A 60 -28.59 -2.61 2.94
N LYS A 61 -27.32 -2.30 3.22
CA LYS A 61 -26.35 -1.91 2.18
C LYS A 61 -26.23 -2.99 1.11
N GLY A 62 -26.19 -2.56 -0.15
CA GLY A 62 -26.03 -3.46 -1.30
C GLY A 62 -24.73 -4.25 -1.24
N ALA A 63 -24.69 -5.41 -1.91
CA ALA A 63 -23.51 -6.28 -1.91
C ALA A 63 -22.24 -5.56 -2.44
N ALA A 64 -22.38 -4.64 -3.39
CA ALA A 64 -21.29 -3.83 -3.94
C ALA A 64 -20.77 -2.76 -2.96
N GLU A 65 -21.64 -2.14 -2.15
CA GLU A 65 -21.24 -1.14 -1.14
C GLU A 65 -20.61 -1.79 0.11
N LYS A 66 -20.89 -3.07 0.34
CA LYS A 66 -20.44 -3.81 1.52
C LYS A 66 -19.00 -4.27 1.35
N LYS A 67 -18.07 -3.48 1.90
CA LYS A 67 -16.63 -3.81 2.00
C LYS A 67 -16.43 -5.10 2.84
N LYS A 68 -16.48 -6.26 2.16
CA LYS A 68 -16.55 -7.61 2.75
C LYS A 68 -15.19 -8.16 3.19
N TYR A 69 -14.14 -7.86 2.43
CA TYR A 69 -12.80 -8.40 2.65
C TYR A 69 -12.03 -7.58 3.71
N ARG A 70 -11.26 -8.26 4.54
CA ARG A 70 -10.43 -7.67 5.59
C ARG A 70 -8.96 -8.01 5.35
N ILE A 71 -8.12 -7.00 5.28
CA ILE A 71 -6.66 -7.12 5.25
C ILE A 71 -6.15 -6.71 6.63
N THR A 72 -5.31 -7.54 7.25
CA THR A 72 -4.66 -7.25 8.54
C THR A 72 -3.18 -7.01 8.27
N VAL A 73 -2.68 -5.82 8.60
CA VAL A 73 -1.26 -5.45 8.43
C VAL A 73 -0.61 -5.36 9.81
N LYS A 74 0.57 -5.99 9.97
CA LYS A 74 1.45 -5.75 11.12
C LYS A 74 2.38 -4.60 10.76
N LEU A 75 2.50 -3.61 11.65
CA LEU A 75 3.29 -2.40 11.45
C LEU A 75 4.38 -2.33 12.53
N ASN A 76 5.51 -1.70 12.21
CA ASN A 76 6.47 -1.30 13.23
C ASN A 76 5.93 -0.10 14.04
N THR A 77 6.48 0.16 15.22
CA THR A 77 6.07 1.25 16.12
C THR A 77 6.09 2.60 15.40
N GLN A 78 7.16 2.87 14.64
CA GLN A 78 7.32 4.11 13.87
C GLN A 78 6.24 4.28 12.79
N ASP A 79 5.95 3.23 12.04
CA ASP A 79 4.95 3.25 10.96
C ASP A 79 3.54 3.45 11.51
N TYR A 80 3.22 2.80 12.63
CA TYR A 80 1.94 2.96 13.32
C TYR A 80 1.70 4.41 13.76
N TYR A 81 2.68 5.04 14.42
CA TYR A 81 2.54 6.44 14.84
C TYR A 81 2.50 7.41 13.65
N THR A 82 3.28 7.15 12.60
CA THR A 82 3.24 7.91 11.35
C THR A 82 1.86 7.84 10.70
N LEU A 83 1.29 6.64 10.57
CA LEU A 83 -0.05 6.40 10.03
C LEU A 83 -1.14 7.09 10.87
N LYS A 84 -1.05 6.96 12.21
CA LYS A 84 -1.98 7.57 13.16
C LYS A 84 -1.93 9.10 13.12
N GLY A 85 -0.73 9.68 12.99
CA GLY A 85 -0.54 11.12 12.80
C GLY A 85 -1.16 11.61 11.50
N LYS A 86 -0.83 10.96 10.37
CA LYS A 86 -1.41 11.31 9.05
C LYS A 86 -2.93 11.21 9.02
N ALA A 87 -3.51 10.15 9.60
CA ALA A 87 -4.96 9.99 9.70
C ALA A 87 -5.63 11.10 10.54
N LYS A 88 -5.03 11.46 11.69
CA LYS A 88 -5.48 12.59 12.53
C LYS A 88 -5.42 13.92 11.78
N ASN A 89 -4.31 14.21 11.10
CA ASN A 89 -4.13 15.45 10.35
C ASN A 89 -5.13 15.58 9.19
N ALA A 90 -5.50 14.46 8.57
CA ALA A 90 -6.53 14.39 7.54
C ALA A 90 -7.97 14.33 8.09
N GLY A 91 -8.18 14.31 9.41
CA GLY A 91 -9.50 14.27 10.04
C GLY A 91 -10.31 12.99 9.81
N ILE A 92 -9.68 11.91 9.33
CA ILE A 92 -10.37 10.67 8.93
C ILE A 92 -9.92 9.46 9.74
N SER A 93 -10.73 8.40 9.76
CA SER A 93 -10.34 7.17 10.45
C SER A 93 -9.13 6.50 9.78
N MET A 94 -8.30 5.80 10.54
CA MET A 94 -7.11 5.11 10.00
C MET A 94 -7.46 4.15 8.85
N SER A 95 -8.61 3.47 8.96
CA SER A 95 -9.12 2.57 7.91
C SER A 95 -9.59 3.31 6.65
N GLU A 96 -10.02 4.57 6.74
CA GLU A 96 -10.32 5.42 5.58
C GLU A 96 -9.05 5.97 4.95
N PHE A 97 -8.10 6.40 5.77
CA PHE A 97 -6.79 6.86 5.32
C PHE A 97 -6.08 5.76 4.50
N VAL A 98 -5.98 4.54 5.01
CA VAL A 98 -5.39 3.41 4.27
C VAL A 98 -6.16 3.09 2.99
N ARG A 99 -7.49 3.25 2.96
CA ARG A 99 -8.27 3.01 1.74
C ARG A 99 -8.02 4.08 0.67
N LYS A 100 -7.96 5.36 1.04
CA LYS A 100 -7.56 6.44 0.11
C LYS A 100 -6.14 6.25 -0.39
N VAL A 101 -5.20 5.90 0.49
CA VAL A 101 -3.80 5.61 0.11
C VAL A 101 -3.68 4.36 -0.78
N LEU A 102 -4.63 3.43 -0.77
CA LEU A 102 -4.66 2.31 -1.73
C LEU A 102 -5.32 2.68 -3.07
N GLU A 103 -6.13 3.75 -3.11
CA GLU A 103 -6.82 4.26 -4.30
C GLU A 103 -5.95 5.26 -5.07
N GLU A 104 -5.24 6.13 -4.34
CA GLU A 104 -4.27 7.10 -4.85
C GLU A 104 -2.83 6.54 -4.90
N GLY A 105 -2.58 5.40 -4.27
CA GLY A 105 -1.26 4.82 -4.08
C GLY A 105 -0.69 4.20 -5.34
N ASN A 106 0.07 4.99 -6.10
CA ASN A 106 0.81 4.47 -7.23
C ASN A 106 1.92 3.52 -6.74
N VAL A 107 1.68 2.21 -6.84
CA VAL A 107 2.74 1.20 -6.66
C VAL A 107 3.65 1.32 -7.88
N ILE A 108 4.86 1.87 -7.67
CA ILE A 108 5.89 1.88 -8.70
C ILE A 108 6.27 0.44 -8.99
N GLU A 109 5.69 -0.12 -10.06
CA GLU A 109 6.04 -1.43 -10.56
C GLU A 109 7.54 -1.46 -10.91
N ARG A 110 8.18 -2.61 -10.74
CA ARG A 110 9.59 -2.76 -11.15
C ARG A 110 9.65 -2.56 -12.65
N LEU A 111 10.43 -1.56 -13.05
CA LEU A 111 10.71 -1.12 -14.42
C LEU A 111 10.67 -2.31 -15.39
N THR A 112 9.65 -2.34 -16.25
CA THR A 112 9.32 -3.54 -17.03
C THR A 112 10.46 -3.89 -17.98
N VAL A 113 10.55 -5.16 -18.40
CA VAL A 113 11.64 -5.61 -19.30
C VAL A 113 11.67 -4.78 -20.59
N GLU A 114 10.50 -4.34 -21.07
CA GLU A 114 10.32 -3.45 -22.22
C GLU A 114 10.85 -2.04 -21.95
N GLN A 115 10.46 -1.41 -20.83
CA GLN A 115 10.98 -0.10 -20.40
C GLN A 115 12.51 -0.12 -20.24
N ALA A 116 13.06 -1.19 -19.65
CA ALA A 116 14.50 -1.39 -19.52
C ALA A 116 15.17 -1.60 -20.89
N GLY A 117 14.45 -2.16 -21.87
CA GLY A 117 14.87 -2.22 -23.27
C GLY A 117 14.93 -0.85 -23.94
N PHE A 118 13.93 0.02 -23.72
CA PHE A 118 13.93 1.38 -24.25
C PHE A 118 15.07 2.23 -23.66
N ILE A 119 15.34 2.13 -22.36
CA ILE A 119 16.49 2.80 -21.71
C ILE A 119 17.82 2.36 -22.34
N ARG A 120 18.02 1.04 -22.55
CA ARG A 120 19.24 0.54 -23.23
C ARG A 120 19.37 1.06 -24.65
N LYS A 121 18.27 1.14 -25.41
CA LYS A 121 18.25 1.72 -26.77
C LYS A 121 18.62 3.21 -26.76
N LEU A 122 18.08 4.00 -25.81
CA LEU A 122 18.45 5.41 -25.62
C LEU A 122 19.95 5.56 -25.31
N CYS A 123 20.51 4.76 -24.40
CA CYS A 123 21.96 4.79 -24.11
C CYS A 123 22.81 4.46 -25.34
N GLY A 124 22.40 3.50 -26.16
CA GLY A 124 23.06 3.20 -27.44
C GLY A 124 23.04 4.39 -28.42
N MET A 125 21.91 5.09 -28.52
CA MET A 125 21.80 6.29 -29.36
C MET A 125 22.59 7.48 -28.84
N ALA A 126 22.72 7.64 -27.51
CA ALA A 126 23.59 8.66 -26.91
C ALA A 126 25.06 8.42 -27.27
N SER A 127 25.52 7.16 -27.29
CA SER A 127 26.86 6.80 -27.80
C SER A 127 27.02 7.15 -29.28
N ASN A 128 26.01 6.86 -30.12
CA ASN A 128 26.03 7.22 -31.54
C ASN A 128 26.11 8.75 -31.74
N LEU A 129 25.37 9.55 -30.96
CA LEU A 129 25.48 11.01 -30.98
C LEU A 129 26.88 11.49 -30.56
N ASN A 130 27.48 10.89 -29.54
CA ASN A 130 28.82 11.27 -29.10
C ASN A 130 29.89 10.97 -30.16
N GLN A 131 29.82 9.80 -30.82
CA GLN A 131 30.66 9.46 -31.97
C GLN A 131 30.49 10.47 -33.11
N LEU A 132 29.25 10.86 -33.39
CA LEU A 132 28.91 11.86 -34.40
C LEU A 132 29.50 13.24 -34.06
N ALA A 133 29.46 13.66 -32.80
CA ALA A 133 30.04 14.92 -32.34
C ALA A 133 31.57 14.92 -32.46
N HIS A 134 32.25 13.85 -32.02
CA HIS A 134 33.70 13.72 -32.21
C HIS A 134 34.10 13.75 -33.69
N ARG A 135 33.33 13.08 -34.55
CA ARG A 135 33.55 13.08 -35.99
C ARG A 135 33.29 14.47 -36.62
N ALA A 136 32.31 15.23 -36.13
CA ALA A 136 32.04 16.60 -36.58
C ALA A 136 33.21 17.54 -36.25
N ASN A 137 33.84 17.36 -35.10
CA ASN A 137 34.99 18.15 -34.66
C ASN A 137 36.27 17.82 -35.45
N ALA A 138 36.38 16.61 -36.03
CA ALA A 138 37.54 16.17 -36.81
C ALA A 138 37.38 16.39 -38.33
N GLU A 139 36.23 16.05 -38.90
CA GLU A 139 35.96 16.05 -40.36
C GLU A 139 35.06 17.22 -40.81
N GLY A 140 34.50 17.99 -39.87
CA GLY A 140 33.52 19.05 -40.14
C GLY A 140 32.08 18.54 -40.26
N PHE A 141 31.12 19.43 -40.01
CA PHE A 141 29.69 19.08 -39.94
C PHE A 141 29.08 18.57 -41.25
N HIS A 142 29.65 18.93 -42.41
CA HIS A 142 29.13 18.56 -43.73
C HIS A 142 29.02 17.04 -43.94
N VAL A 143 29.96 16.26 -43.39
CA VAL A 143 29.97 14.78 -43.46
C VAL A 143 28.81 14.15 -42.65
N ILE A 144 28.24 14.92 -41.73
CA ILE A 144 27.32 14.48 -40.67
C ILE A 144 25.89 15.02 -40.85
N ALA A 145 25.75 16.05 -41.69
CA ALA A 145 24.48 16.58 -42.17
C ALA A 145 23.44 15.51 -42.61
N PRO A 146 23.78 14.39 -43.28
CA PRO A 146 22.79 13.36 -43.60
C PRO A 146 22.38 12.46 -42.41
N PHE A 147 23.25 12.27 -41.41
CA PHE A 147 23.04 11.28 -40.34
C PHE A 147 22.29 11.82 -39.12
N HIS A 148 22.45 13.10 -38.78
CA HIS A 148 21.87 13.66 -37.54
C HIS A 148 20.34 13.57 -37.52
N LYS A 149 19.66 13.88 -38.65
CA LYS A 149 18.18 13.82 -38.75
C LYS A 149 17.64 12.42 -38.44
N THR A 150 18.31 11.38 -38.94
CA THR A 150 17.94 9.97 -38.73
C THR A 150 18.07 9.54 -37.27
N ILE A 151 19.06 10.08 -36.55
CA ILE A 151 19.24 9.77 -35.12
C ILE A 151 18.19 10.51 -34.27
N ILE A 152 17.91 11.78 -34.57
CA ILE A 152 16.88 12.59 -33.89
C ILE A 152 15.51 11.91 -34.02
N GLY A 153 15.10 11.51 -35.24
CA GLY A 153 13.81 10.82 -35.46
C GLY A 153 13.65 9.52 -34.66
N LYS A 154 14.73 8.74 -34.49
CA LYS A 154 14.73 7.51 -33.67
C LYS A 154 14.67 7.80 -32.16
N ILE A 155 15.23 8.92 -31.72
CA ILE A 155 15.10 9.38 -30.33
C ILE A 155 13.65 9.78 -30.05
N ASP A 156 13.02 10.57 -30.92
CA ASP A 156 11.61 10.96 -30.78
C ASP A 156 10.67 9.74 -30.80
N GLU A 157 10.91 8.75 -31.67
CA GLU A 157 10.16 7.49 -31.69
C GLU A 157 10.23 6.77 -30.33
N ILE A 158 11.42 6.59 -29.77
CA ILE A 158 11.59 5.90 -28.48
C ILE A 158 11.06 6.73 -27.30
N LEU A 159 11.17 8.05 -27.33
CA LEU A 159 10.56 8.93 -26.33
C LEU A 159 9.02 8.86 -26.37
N ASN A 160 8.42 8.75 -27.55
CA ASN A 160 6.98 8.56 -27.70
C ASN A 160 6.50 7.18 -27.24
N LEU A 161 7.36 6.15 -27.29
CA LEU A 161 7.08 4.83 -26.72
C LEU A 161 7.18 4.81 -25.18
N ILE A 162 8.06 5.62 -24.58
CA ILE A 162 8.20 5.74 -23.11
C ILE A 162 7.10 6.61 -22.48
N ARG A 163 6.52 7.54 -23.24
CA ARG A 163 5.47 8.46 -22.75
C ARG A 163 4.06 7.84 -22.70
N LYS A 164 3.86 6.67 -23.31
CA LYS A 164 2.61 5.89 -23.25
C LYS A 164 2.53 5.06 -21.97
#